data_AF-A0A3S9HFB1-F1
#
_entry.id   AF-A0A3S9HFB1-F1
#
_cell.length_a   1.000
_cell.length_b   1.000
_cell.length_c   1.000
_cell.angle_alpha   90.00
_cell.angle_beta   90.00
_cell.angle_gamma   90.00
#
_symmetry.space_group_name_H-M   'P 1'
#
loop_
_entity.id
_entity.type
_entity.pdbx_description
1 polymer ?
#
loop_
_entity_poly.entity_id
_entity_poly.type
_entity_poly.pdbx_seq_one_letter_code
_entity_poly.pdbx_strand_id
1 'polypeptide(L)'
;MVTVKNLTKNKALLIGMGAVLSLAACGGFVYTTVGGNVKGLTSGSLLVLKNEGNYTSRLLADGPFSFKVASNAAYAITVGSQPNTDNCTVSNGTGQMTGDTPVTNIVVNCVPNVPISGTITGLVATTRLSLASKNAAVIDGNTTAVSQGSYLADATTFALPIYMVSGLKYSISVAAQPAAQVCTVQNGEGTADNTNIAGMPKFAVNCVAAVTVGGTVTGLKAGLFLTLTNSATLNGVASTYNQSMFAATTAATPYVFNDSVLSGTSYDVKVSTQPVGQVCTVTNGSGTANAPNSATNPASTIAVNCI
;
A
#
# COMPACT_ATOMS: atom_id res chain seq x y z
N MET A 1 47.98 73.10 55.97
CA MET A 1 47.22 71.93 56.48
C MET A 1 45.73 72.25 56.35
N VAL A 2 45.08 71.89 55.24
CA VAL A 2 43.63 71.67 55.13
C VAL A 2 43.40 70.81 53.89
N THR A 3 42.68 69.72 54.10
CA THR A 3 42.12 68.81 53.10
C THR A 3 40.76 69.34 52.62
N VAL A 4 40.31 68.82 51.46
CA VAL A 4 38.91 68.70 50.99
C VAL A 4 38.36 69.89 50.17
N LYS A 5 37.99 69.66 48.89
CA LYS A 5 36.59 69.40 48.46
C LYS A 5 36.48 69.17 46.95
N ASN A 6 35.72 68.13 46.61
CA ASN A 6 35.26 67.75 45.28
C ASN A 6 34.20 68.75 44.75
N LEU A 7 34.16 69.01 43.44
CA LEU A 7 32.97 68.92 42.54
C LEU A 7 33.00 69.83 41.29
N THR A 8 32.72 69.17 40.15
CA THR A 8 32.10 69.65 38.88
C THR A 8 32.95 70.45 37.86
N LYS A 9 33.14 69.88 36.65
CA LYS A 9 32.42 70.23 35.39
C LYS A 9 33.09 69.66 34.12
N ASN A 10 32.23 69.15 33.23
CA ASN A 10 32.30 69.18 31.76
C ASN A 10 33.44 68.51 30.96
N LYS A 11 33.05 67.40 30.33
CA LYS A 11 33.17 67.07 28.89
C LYS A 11 34.39 67.65 28.14
N ALA A 12 35.35 66.77 27.85
CA ALA A 12 36.17 66.89 26.64
C ALA A 12 36.43 65.48 26.05
N LEU A 13 35.96 65.34 24.82
CA LEU A 13 36.26 64.36 23.78
C LEU A 13 37.72 63.89 23.79
N LEU A 14 37.99 62.58 23.68
CA LEU A 14 39.21 62.01 23.07
C LEU A 14 39.01 60.52 22.70
N ILE A 15 39.63 60.18 21.57
CA ILE A 15 39.49 59.01 20.71
C ILE A 15 40.47 57.91 21.16
N GLY A 16 40.12 56.63 20.95
CA GLY A 16 41.11 55.52 20.96
C GLY A 16 40.48 54.17 21.30
N MET A 17 40.08 53.38 20.31
CA MET A 17 40.84 52.23 19.78
C MET A 17 41.01 51.06 20.77
N GLY A 18 40.19 50.05 20.55
CA GLY A 18 40.22 48.71 21.14
C GLY A 18 39.03 47.92 20.59
N ALA A 19 38.75 48.01 19.28
CA ALA A 19 39.32 47.11 18.29
C ALA A 19 39.11 45.64 18.68
N VAL A 20 37.86 45.20 18.50
CA VAL A 20 37.48 43.95 17.83
C VAL A 20 38.38 42.76 18.19
N LEU A 21 37.97 41.96 19.17
CA LEU A 21 38.32 40.54 19.15
C LEU A 21 37.77 39.98 17.84
N SER A 22 38.68 39.75 16.91
CA SER A 22 38.44 39.15 15.61
C SER A 22 37.82 37.77 15.79
N LEU A 23 36.50 37.70 15.65
CA LEU A 23 35.80 36.47 15.31
C LEU A 23 36.03 36.19 13.81
N ALA A 24 37.28 35.96 13.43
CA ALA A 24 37.67 35.57 12.07
C ALA A 24 38.32 34.19 12.12
N ALA A 25 37.55 33.22 12.61
CA ALA A 25 37.82 31.80 12.42
C ALA A 25 36.53 31.09 11.99
N CYS A 26 35.79 31.67 11.05
CA CYS A 26 35.08 30.83 10.09
C CYS A 26 36.13 30.44 9.04
N GLY A 27 36.87 29.36 9.30
CA GLY A 27 37.58 28.67 8.22
C GLY A 27 36.53 28.34 7.17
N GLY A 28 36.57 29.03 6.03
CA GLY A 28 35.56 28.89 5.00
C GLY A 28 35.50 27.44 4.53
N PHE A 29 34.33 26.82 4.65
CA PHE A 29 34.10 25.55 3.98
C PHE A 29 34.09 25.79 2.49
N VAL A 30 34.98 25.13 1.75
CA VAL A 30 34.87 25.12 0.29
C VAL A 30 33.78 24.12 -0.06
N TYR A 31 32.84 24.52 -0.89
CA TYR A 31 31.80 23.63 -1.42
C TYR A 31 32.17 23.26 -2.84
N THR A 32 32.17 21.95 -3.12
CA THR A 32 32.30 21.44 -4.47
C THR A 32 31.16 20.46 -4.77
N THR A 33 31.09 19.96 -6.00
CA THR A 33 29.95 19.16 -6.46
C THR A 33 30.22 17.67 -6.39
N VAL A 34 29.24 16.92 -5.91
CA VAL A 34 29.15 15.47 -6.07
C VAL A 34 27.98 15.17 -7.01
N GLY A 35 28.19 14.34 -8.02
CA GLY A 35 27.17 14.10 -9.04
C GLY A 35 27.54 13.05 -10.07
N GLY A 36 26.72 12.98 -11.10
CA GLY A 36 26.91 12.06 -12.21
C GLY A 36 25.65 11.98 -13.06
N ASN A 37 25.38 10.84 -13.68
CA ASN A 37 24.33 10.72 -14.70
C ASN A 37 23.30 9.66 -14.34
N VAL A 38 22.03 9.99 -14.58
CA VAL A 38 20.89 9.07 -14.64
C VAL A 38 20.76 8.51 -16.06
N LYS A 39 20.55 7.19 -16.16
CA LYS A 39 20.30 6.47 -17.42
C LYS A 39 19.11 5.53 -17.26
N GLY A 40 18.30 5.40 -18.31
CA GLY A 40 17.16 4.48 -18.38
C GLY A 40 15.91 4.96 -17.62
N LEU A 41 15.83 6.24 -17.21
CA LEU A 41 14.65 6.80 -16.58
C LEU A 41 13.58 7.08 -17.65
N THR A 42 12.38 6.51 -17.47
CA THR A 42 11.27 6.76 -18.40
C THR A 42 10.94 8.26 -18.39
N SER A 43 10.89 8.86 -19.59
CA SER A 43 10.60 10.28 -19.74
C SER A 43 9.24 10.65 -19.14
N GLY A 44 9.21 11.68 -18.29
CA GLY A 44 8.04 12.14 -17.56
C GLY A 44 7.88 11.52 -16.17
N SER A 45 8.65 10.48 -15.83
CA SER A 45 8.59 9.84 -14.51
C SER A 45 9.47 10.56 -13.50
N LEU A 46 8.92 10.85 -12.32
CA LEU A 46 9.62 11.57 -11.27
C LEU A 46 10.54 10.64 -10.47
N LEU A 47 11.85 10.82 -10.65
CA LEU A 47 12.88 10.32 -9.75
C LEU A 47 13.29 11.43 -8.78
N VAL A 48 13.40 11.10 -7.49
CA VAL A 48 14.00 12.00 -6.49
C VAL A 48 15.24 11.35 -5.92
N LEU A 49 16.40 11.97 -6.12
CA LEU A 49 17.66 11.62 -5.46
C LEU A 49 17.83 12.46 -4.19
N LYS A 50 18.46 11.89 -3.17
CA LYS A 50 18.79 12.56 -1.91
C LYS A 50 20.28 12.47 -1.64
N ASN A 51 20.83 13.49 -1.00
CA ASN A 51 22.19 13.48 -0.46
C ASN A 51 22.18 14.03 0.97
N GLU A 52 22.18 13.17 1.98
CA GLU A 52 22.15 13.55 3.41
C GLU A 52 21.02 14.52 3.83
N GLY A 53 20.24 14.17 4.86
CA GLY A 53 19.15 15.05 5.33
C GLY A 53 18.11 15.40 4.25
N ASN A 54 17.90 16.69 3.97
CA ASN A 54 16.83 17.21 3.10
C ASN A 54 17.30 17.69 1.71
N TYR A 55 18.57 17.53 1.34
CA TYR A 55 19.02 17.92 0.00
C TYR A 55 18.49 16.95 -1.03
N THR A 56 17.66 17.44 -1.96
CA THR A 56 17.01 16.62 -2.97
C THR A 56 17.26 17.15 -4.38
N SER A 57 17.33 16.24 -5.35
CA SER A 57 17.34 16.55 -6.78
C SER A 57 16.21 15.80 -7.46
N ARG A 58 15.44 16.48 -8.30
CA ARG A 58 14.28 15.94 -9.01
C ARG A 58 14.62 15.80 -10.48
N LEU A 59 14.44 14.61 -11.03
CA LEU A 59 14.68 14.32 -12.45
C LEU A 59 13.41 13.76 -13.08
N LEU A 60 13.16 14.15 -14.33
CA LEU A 60 12.02 13.70 -15.15
C LEU A 60 12.46 12.97 -16.43
N ALA A 61 13.76 12.85 -16.66
CA ALA A 61 14.37 12.18 -17.80
C ALA A 61 15.83 11.88 -17.48
N ASP A 62 16.47 11.08 -18.34
CA ASP A 62 17.91 10.88 -18.32
C ASP A 62 18.67 12.21 -18.36
N GLY A 63 19.80 12.26 -17.65
CA GLY A 63 20.58 13.48 -17.58
C GLY A 63 21.50 13.57 -16.37
N PRO A 64 22.28 14.66 -16.29
CA PRO A 64 23.18 14.89 -15.17
C PRO A 64 22.40 15.33 -13.92
N PHE A 65 22.96 15.02 -12.75
CA PHE A 65 22.57 15.59 -11.46
C PHE A 65 23.81 15.95 -10.65
N SER A 66 23.66 16.89 -9.71
CA SER A 66 24.73 17.25 -8.78
C SER A 66 24.18 17.81 -7.47
N PHE A 67 24.88 17.56 -6.38
CA PHE A 67 24.67 18.17 -5.06
C PHE A 67 25.92 18.95 -4.66
N LYS A 68 25.75 20.05 -3.91
CA LYS A 68 26.87 20.77 -3.30
C LYS A 68 27.20 20.13 -1.94
N VAL A 69 28.47 19.82 -1.72
CA VAL A 69 28.98 19.19 -0.49
C VAL A 69 30.22 19.94 -0.03
N ALA A 70 30.33 20.16 1.28
CA ALA A 70 31.50 20.80 1.87
C ALA A 70 32.74 19.90 1.78
N SER A 71 33.92 20.49 1.63
CA SER A 71 35.21 19.83 1.75
C SER A 71 35.29 19.03 3.06
N ASN A 72 35.85 17.82 3.02
CA ASN A 72 35.96 16.86 4.15
C ASN A 72 34.64 16.26 4.66
N ALA A 73 33.48 16.68 4.15
CA ALA A 73 32.20 16.06 4.49
C ALA A 73 32.01 14.72 3.75
N ALA A 74 31.31 13.79 4.41
CA ALA A 74 30.81 12.59 3.76
C ALA A 74 29.60 12.92 2.86
N TYR A 75 29.37 12.08 1.86
CA TYR A 75 28.16 12.10 1.04
C TYR A 75 27.57 10.69 0.95
N ALA A 76 26.24 10.64 0.85
CA ALA A 76 25.49 9.42 0.60
C ALA A 76 24.31 9.72 -0.32
N ILE A 77 24.51 9.49 -1.61
CA ILE A 77 23.50 9.60 -2.65
C ILE A 77 22.63 8.35 -2.61
N THR A 78 21.34 8.56 -2.37
CA THR A 78 20.32 7.51 -2.32
C THR A 78 19.11 7.89 -3.16
N VAL A 79 18.30 6.91 -3.52
CA VAL A 79 16.97 7.18 -4.07
C VAL A 79 16.07 7.63 -2.93
N GLY A 80 15.61 8.87 -2.98
CA GLY A 80 14.65 9.42 -2.04
C GLY A 80 13.19 9.09 -2.36
N SER A 81 12.88 8.96 -3.65
CA SER A 81 11.59 8.49 -4.16
C SER A 81 11.81 7.81 -5.51
N GLN A 82 11.41 6.53 -5.62
CA GLN A 82 11.40 5.81 -6.89
C GLN A 82 10.30 6.35 -7.80
N PRO A 83 10.51 6.44 -9.13
CA PRO A 83 9.41 6.51 -10.08
C PRO A 83 8.59 5.22 -10.05
N ASN A 84 7.30 5.26 -10.37
CA ASN A 84 6.49 4.03 -10.42
C ASN A 84 6.85 3.13 -11.61
N THR A 85 7.19 3.75 -12.75
CA THR A 85 7.46 3.06 -14.03
C THR A 85 8.82 2.39 -14.08
N ASP A 86 9.76 2.77 -13.21
CA ASP A 86 11.14 2.30 -13.25
C ASP A 86 11.64 1.98 -11.85
N ASN A 87 12.66 1.13 -11.77
CA ASN A 87 13.41 0.90 -10.55
C ASN A 87 14.83 1.43 -10.75
N CYS A 88 15.18 2.51 -10.05
CA CYS A 88 16.47 3.16 -10.14
C CYS A 88 17.39 2.70 -9.00
N THR A 89 18.64 2.39 -9.34
CA THR A 89 19.69 2.04 -8.35
C THR A 89 20.87 2.98 -8.47
N VAL A 90 21.47 3.34 -7.33
CA VAL A 90 22.65 4.22 -7.26
C VAL A 90 23.89 3.37 -7.06
N SER A 91 24.89 3.56 -7.91
CA SER A 91 26.24 2.99 -7.81
C SER A 91 27.26 4.10 -7.54
N ASN A 92 28.26 3.79 -6.73
CA ASN A 92 29.24 4.78 -6.23
C ASN A 92 28.60 5.96 -5.47
N GLY A 93 27.47 5.72 -4.81
CA GLY A 93 26.69 6.77 -4.14
C GLY A 93 27.29 7.28 -2.83
N THR A 94 28.23 6.57 -2.22
CA THR A 94 28.80 6.93 -0.92
C THR A 94 30.28 7.27 -1.02
N GLY A 95 30.74 8.19 -0.17
CA GLY A 95 32.15 8.54 -0.08
C GLY A 95 32.41 9.77 0.78
N GLN A 96 33.65 10.26 0.73
CA GLN A 96 34.08 11.47 1.44
C GLN A 96 34.73 12.44 0.46
N MET A 97 34.43 13.73 0.64
CA MET A 97 35.09 14.79 -0.11
C MET A 97 36.51 14.98 0.40
N THR A 98 37.53 14.84 -0.45
CA THR A 98 38.95 14.95 -0.06
C THR A 98 39.58 16.32 -0.37
N GLY A 99 38.79 17.27 -0.89
CA GLY A 99 39.23 18.61 -1.27
C GLY A 99 38.22 19.29 -2.18
N ASP A 100 38.71 20.15 -3.08
CA ASP A 100 37.86 21.00 -3.94
C ASP A 100 37.51 20.34 -5.29
N THR A 101 38.07 19.16 -5.55
CA THR A 101 37.83 18.42 -6.79
C THR A 101 36.41 17.83 -6.82
N PRO A 102 35.62 18.09 -7.88
CA PRO A 102 34.32 17.48 -8.06
C PRO A 102 34.36 15.95 -8.12
N VAL A 103 33.35 15.30 -7.55
CA VAL A 103 33.08 13.88 -7.73
C VAL A 103 32.01 13.74 -8.82
N THR A 104 32.32 13.04 -9.91
CA THR A 104 31.43 12.93 -11.09
C THR A 104 31.13 11.49 -11.52
N ASN A 105 31.56 10.50 -10.74
CA ASN A 105 31.50 9.08 -11.08
C ASN A 105 30.27 8.35 -10.51
N ILE A 106 29.26 9.10 -10.03
CA ILE A 106 28.03 8.50 -9.53
C ILE A 106 27.17 8.07 -10.71
N VAL A 107 26.74 6.82 -10.70
CA VAL A 107 25.90 6.27 -11.77
C VAL A 107 24.55 5.91 -11.19
N VAL A 108 23.49 6.40 -11.80
CA VAL A 108 22.12 6.00 -11.46
C VAL A 108 21.55 5.27 -12.67
N ASN A 109 21.25 3.99 -12.48
CA ASN A 109 20.70 3.15 -13.54
C ASN A 109 19.26 2.79 -13.21
N CYS A 110 18.34 3.17 -14.08
CA CYS A 110 16.93 2.86 -13.98
C CYS A 110 16.57 1.75 -14.98
N VAL A 111 15.80 0.78 -14.52
CA VAL A 111 15.24 -0.28 -15.37
C VAL A 111 13.73 -0.21 -15.36
N PRO A 112 13.03 -0.39 -16.50
CA PRO A 112 11.58 -0.37 -16.53
C PRO A 112 11.00 -1.46 -15.61
N ASN A 113 10.04 -1.06 -14.78
CA ASN A 113 9.19 -1.98 -14.05
C ASN A 113 8.12 -2.55 -15.00
N VAL A 114 7.57 -3.68 -14.61
CA VAL A 114 6.64 -4.47 -15.42
C VAL A 114 5.21 -4.09 -15.04
N PRO A 115 4.41 -3.52 -15.96
CA PRO A 115 2.98 -3.34 -15.71
C PRO A 115 2.30 -4.72 -15.64
N ILE A 116 1.37 -4.86 -14.69
CA ILE A 116 0.54 -6.06 -14.57
C ILE A 116 -0.86 -5.70 -15.05
N SER A 117 -1.27 -6.34 -16.13
CA SER A 117 -2.58 -6.19 -16.73
C SER A 117 -3.31 -7.53 -16.73
N GLY A 118 -4.64 -7.47 -16.77
CA GLY A 118 -5.47 -8.65 -16.89
C GLY A 118 -6.79 -8.33 -17.57
N THR A 119 -7.61 -9.37 -17.74
CA THR A 119 -8.98 -9.27 -18.25
C THR A 119 -9.97 -9.66 -17.16
N ILE A 120 -11.10 -8.98 -17.07
CA ILE A 120 -12.22 -9.38 -16.20
C ILE A 120 -13.38 -9.78 -17.09
N THR A 121 -13.90 -11.00 -16.90
CA THR A 121 -15.09 -11.50 -17.59
C THR A 121 -16.20 -11.82 -16.60
N GLY A 122 -17.45 -11.50 -16.97
CA GLY A 122 -18.63 -11.88 -16.20
C GLY A 122 -18.91 -11.05 -14.93
N LEU A 123 -18.14 -9.99 -14.63
CA LEU A 123 -18.43 -9.07 -13.52
C LEU A 123 -19.67 -8.22 -13.84
N VAL A 124 -20.63 -8.18 -12.92
CA VAL A 124 -21.87 -7.39 -13.09
C VAL A 124 -21.57 -5.90 -12.88
N ALA A 125 -22.06 -5.02 -13.77
CA ALA A 125 -21.70 -3.60 -13.80
C ALA A 125 -21.99 -2.81 -12.50
N THR A 126 -22.96 -3.25 -11.70
CA THR A 126 -23.34 -2.59 -10.45
C THR A 126 -22.55 -3.10 -9.23
N THR A 127 -21.74 -4.14 -9.38
CA THR A 127 -20.97 -4.72 -8.27
C THR A 127 -19.54 -4.20 -8.23
N ARG A 128 -18.79 -4.59 -7.21
CA ARG A 128 -17.40 -4.21 -6.98
C ARG A 128 -16.58 -5.46 -6.75
N LEU A 129 -15.50 -5.61 -7.48
CA LEU A 129 -14.49 -6.63 -7.23
C LEU A 129 -13.25 -5.94 -6.66
N SER A 130 -12.72 -6.48 -5.56
CA SER A 130 -11.43 -6.05 -5.03
C SER A 130 -10.39 -7.14 -5.26
N LEU A 131 -9.27 -6.78 -5.87
CA LEU A 131 -8.13 -7.68 -6.06
C LEU A 131 -6.99 -7.27 -5.12
N ALA A 132 -6.34 -8.27 -4.53
CA ALA A 132 -5.09 -8.11 -3.83
C ALA A 132 -3.95 -8.52 -4.76
N SER A 133 -2.86 -7.77 -4.67
CA SER A 133 -1.61 -8.07 -5.34
C SER A 133 -0.50 -8.13 -4.31
N LYS A 134 0.40 -9.10 -4.43
CA LYS A 134 1.52 -9.27 -3.54
C LYS A 134 2.79 -9.42 -4.36
N ASN A 135 3.79 -8.59 -4.06
CA ASN A 135 5.14 -8.79 -4.55
C ASN A 135 5.97 -9.48 -3.49
N ALA A 136 6.61 -10.58 -3.87
CA ALA A 136 7.35 -11.43 -2.95
C ALA A 136 8.76 -10.89 -2.62
N ALA A 137 9.09 -9.64 -2.95
CA ALA A 137 10.40 -9.08 -2.60
C ALA A 137 10.31 -7.85 -1.72
N VAL A 138 11.22 -7.85 -0.77
CA VAL A 138 11.62 -6.73 0.05
C VAL A 138 12.30 -5.70 -0.85
N ILE A 139 11.70 -4.51 -0.97
CA ILE A 139 12.38 -3.33 -1.50
C ILE A 139 12.78 -2.52 -0.25
N ASP A 140 14.07 -2.26 -0.06
CA ASP A 140 14.61 -1.43 1.04
C ASP A 140 14.23 -1.86 2.47
N GLY A 141 14.23 -3.16 2.77
CA GLY A 141 13.94 -3.66 4.12
C GLY A 141 12.46 -3.64 4.53
N ASN A 142 11.54 -3.22 3.65
CA ASN A 142 10.10 -3.27 3.88
C ASN A 142 9.46 -4.48 3.18
N THR A 143 8.70 -5.28 3.92
CA THR A 143 8.02 -6.49 3.43
C THR A 143 6.74 -6.16 2.65
N THR A 144 6.49 -6.94 1.59
CA THR A 144 5.19 -7.15 0.91
C THR A 144 4.32 -5.90 0.75
N ALA A 145 4.49 -5.17 -0.34
CA ALA A 145 3.47 -4.22 -0.78
C ALA A 145 2.20 -5.02 -1.14
N VAL A 146 1.15 -4.87 -0.32
CA VAL A 146 -0.21 -5.32 -0.63
C VAL A 146 -0.97 -4.08 -1.10
N SER A 147 -1.23 -4.00 -2.41
CA SER A 147 -2.11 -2.97 -2.95
C SER A 147 -3.48 -3.58 -3.22
N GLN A 148 -4.52 -2.93 -2.71
CA GLN A 148 -5.92 -3.25 -2.98
C GLN A 148 -6.45 -2.24 -4.00
N GLY A 149 -6.97 -2.72 -5.12
CA GLY A 149 -7.73 -1.91 -6.07
C GLY A 149 -9.17 -2.39 -6.15
N SER A 150 -10.12 -1.45 -6.22
CA SER A 150 -11.52 -1.73 -6.53
C SER A 150 -11.77 -1.45 -8.01
N TYR A 151 -12.20 -2.47 -8.75
CA TYR A 151 -12.39 -2.38 -10.21
C TYR A 151 -13.88 -2.34 -10.55
N LEU A 152 -14.26 -1.40 -11.43
CA LEU A 152 -15.62 -1.30 -11.99
C LEU A 152 -15.62 -1.95 -13.36
N ALA A 153 -16.67 -2.70 -13.69
CA ALA A 153 -16.78 -3.35 -14.99
C ALA A 153 -17.11 -2.32 -16.09
N ASP A 154 -16.07 -1.81 -16.77
CA ASP A 154 -16.19 -1.40 -18.18
C ASP A 154 -14.96 -1.73 -19.04
N ALA A 155 -13.85 -2.21 -18.46
CA ALA A 155 -12.64 -2.46 -19.20
C ALA A 155 -12.44 -3.97 -19.46
N THR A 156 -12.54 -4.39 -20.73
CA THR A 156 -12.16 -5.75 -21.18
C THR A 156 -10.68 -6.05 -20.93
N THR A 157 -9.89 -5.03 -20.62
CA THR A 157 -8.49 -5.08 -20.18
C THR A 157 -8.27 -4.00 -19.13
N PHE A 158 -7.71 -4.33 -17.96
CA PHE A 158 -7.32 -3.34 -16.96
C PHE A 158 -5.83 -3.46 -16.65
N ALA A 159 -5.21 -2.35 -16.30
CA ALA A 159 -3.89 -2.33 -15.68
C ALA A 159 -4.08 -2.10 -14.17
N LEU A 160 -3.41 -2.89 -13.34
CA LEU A 160 -3.29 -2.55 -11.92
C LEU A 160 -2.53 -1.22 -11.81
N PRO A 161 -2.83 -0.36 -10.82
CA PRO A 161 -2.11 0.90 -10.60
C PRO A 161 -0.67 0.68 -10.08
N ILE A 162 -0.16 -0.55 -10.12
CA ILE A 162 1.14 -0.94 -9.60
C ILE A 162 1.99 -1.55 -10.71
N TYR A 163 3.29 -1.37 -10.57
CA TYR A 163 4.29 -2.02 -11.40
C TYR A 163 5.12 -2.98 -10.54
N MET A 164 5.58 -4.07 -11.12
CA MET A 164 6.45 -5.04 -10.44
C MET A 164 7.90 -4.88 -10.89
N VAL A 165 8.84 -4.96 -9.97
CA VAL A 165 10.26 -4.96 -10.34
C VAL A 165 10.59 -6.26 -11.08
N SER A 166 11.28 -6.14 -12.21
CA SER A 166 11.71 -7.28 -13.02
C SER A 166 12.52 -8.29 -12.20
N GLY A 167 12.30 -9.58 -12.43
CA GLY A 167 12.90 -10.70 -11.71
C GLY A 167 12.21 -11.10 -10.42
N LEU A 168 11.25 -10.31 -9.92
CA LEU A 168 10.51 -10.65 -8.69
C LEU A 168 9.26 -11.47 -8.96
N LYS A 169 8.92 -12.36 -8.02
CA LYS A 169 7.64 -13.07 -8.03
C LYS A 169 6.49 -12.16 -7.61
N TYR A 170 5.33 -12.36 -8.24
CA TYR A 170 4.07 -11.75 -7.86
C TYR A 170 2.97 -12.81 -7.68
N SER A 171 1.97 -12.48 -6.88
CA SER A 171 0.70 -13.20 -6.83
C SER A 171 -0.48 -12.23 -6.80
N ILE A 172 -1.55 -12.58 -7.51
CA ILE A 172 -2.81 -11.86 -7.59
C ILE A 172 -3.92 -12.77 -7.08
N SER A 173 -4.74 -12.24 -6.17
CA SER A 173 -5.87 -12.96 -5.59
C SER A 173 -7.09 -12.06 -5.48
N VAL A 174 -8.27 -12.66 -5.27
CA VAL A 174 -9.45 -11.89 -4.89
C VAL A 174 -9.32 -11.49 -3.41
N ALA A 175 -9.42 -10.19 -3.14
CA ALA A 175 -9.44 -9.63 -1.79
C ALA A 175 -10.86 -9.56 -1.22
N ALA A 176 -11.83 -9.22 -2.07
CA ALA A 176 -13.25 -9.22 -1.71
C ALA A 176 -14.09 -9.55 -2.95
N GLN A 177 -15.02 -10.50 -2.79
CA GLN A 177 -15.93 -10.92 -3.86
C GLN A 177 -17.00 -9.85 -4.13
N PRO A 178 -17.53 -9.76 -5.37
CA PRO A 178 -18.72 -8.96 -5.64
C PRO A 178 -19.97 -9.61 -5.05
N ALA A 179 -20.98 -8.80 -4.72
CA ALA A 179 -22.27 -9.32 -4.27
C ALA A 179 -22.89 -10.27 -5.31
N ALA A 180 -23.40 -11.42 -4.84
CA ALA A 180 -24.03 -12.46 -5.66
C ALA A 180 -23.15 -13.02 -6.80
N GLN A 181 -21.83 -12.91 -6.68
CA GLN A 181 -20.88 -13.45 -7.64
C GLN A 181 -19.69 -14.10 -6.95
N VAL A 182 -19.06 -15.05 -7.64
CA VAL A 182 -17.74 -15.58 -7.28
C VAL A 182 -16.82 -15.35 -8.45
N CYS A 183 -15.76 -14.59 -8.22
CA CYS A 183 -14.66 -14.35 -9.13
C CYS A 183 -13.47 -15.24 -8.76
N THR A 184 -12.82 -15.80 -9.77
CA THR A 184 -11.59 -16.59 -9.63
C THR A 184 -10.50 -15.99 -10.49
N VAL A 185 -9.27 -16.00 -9.97
CA VAL A 185 -8.08 -15.54 -10.69
C VAL A 185 -7.40 -16.75 -11.34
N GLN A 186 -7.16 -16.67 -12.65
CA GLN A 186 -6.39 -17.62 -13.43
C GLN A 186 -5.05 -17.00 -13.81
N ASN A 187 -3.97 -17.80 -13.72
CA ASN A 187 -2.60 -17.33 -13.97
C ASN A 187 -2.21 -16.12 -13.09
N GLY A 188 -2.75 -16.05 -11.87
CA GLY A 188 -2.49 -14.93 -10.94
C GLY A 188 -1.07 -14.91 -10.38
N GLU A 189 -0.27 -15.94 -10.61
CA GLU A 189 1.09 -16.05 -10.08
C GLU A 189 2.12 -16.09 -11.21
N GLY A 190 3.27 -15.45 -10.99
CA GLY A 190 4.36 -15.48 -11.95
C GLY A 190 5.58 -14.69 -11.50
N THR A 191 6.53 -14.52 -12.42
CA THR A 191 7.70 -13.66 -12.25
C THR A 191 7.58 -12.47 -13.20
N ALA A 192 7.82 -11.27 -12.69
CA ALA A 192 7.84 -10.07 -13.51
C ALA A 192 9.02 -10.11 -14.49
N ASP A 193 8.76 -9.92 -15.77
CA ASP A 193 9.77 -9.88 -16.83
C ASP A 193 9.56 -8.64 -17.71
N ASN A 194 10.56 -7.76 -17.75
CA ASN A 194 10.57 -6.52 -18.52
C ASN A 194 11.14 -6.68 -19.94
N THR A 195 11.56 -7.89 -20.33
CA THR A 195 11.97 -8.19 -21.72
C THR A 195 10.79 -8.43 -22.65
N ASN A 196 9.61 -8.77 -22.11
CA ASN A 196 8.38 -9.01 -22.87
C ASN A 196 7.16 -8.32 -22.22
N ILE A 197 7.10 -6.99 -22.32
CA ILE A 197 6.03 -6.17 -21.74
C ILE A 197 4.74 -6.22 -22.58
N ALA A 198 4.85 -6.27 -23.91
CA ALA A 198 3.72 -6.15 -24.83
C ALA A 198 2.91 -7.46 -25.03
N GLY A 199 3.48 -8.62 -24.70
CA GLY A 199 2.91 -9.93 -25.04
C GLY A 199 1.91 -10.52 -24.05
N MET A 200 1.42 -9.80 -23.03
CA MET A 200 0.69 -10.46 -21.95
C MET A 200 -0.71 -9.89 -21.61
N PRO A 201 -1.73 -10.76 -21.51
CA PRO A 201 -2.61 -10.78 -20.35
C PRO A 201 -1.87 -11.49 -19.20
N LYS A 202 -1.50 -10.77 -18.12
CA LYS A 202 -0.70 -11.36 -17.04
C LYS A 202 -1.53 -12.13 -16.01
N PHE A 203 -2.85 -12.14 -16.13
CA PHE A 203 -3.79 -13.03 -15.44
C PHE A 203 -5.20 -12.77 -16.00
N ALA A 204 -6.13 -13.70 -15.78
CA ALA A 204 -7.54 -13.53 -16.12
C ALA A 204 -8.40 -13.65 -14.87
N VAL A 205 -9.46 -12.86 -14.78
CA VAL A 205 -10.43 -12.96 -13.71
C VAL A 205 -11.77 -13.35 -14.30
N ASN A 206 -12.28 -14.50 -13.89
CA ASN A 206 -13.58 -14.99 -14.33
C ASN A 206 -14.58 -14.97 -13.18
N CYS A 207 -15.62 -14.16 -13.34
CA CYS A 207 -16.72 -14.02 -12.41
C CYS A 207 -17.95 -14.75 -12.93
N VAL A 208 -18.55 -15.56 -12.06
CA VAL A 208 -19.80 -16.26 -12.34
C VAL A 208 -20.85 -15.92 -11.29
N ALA A 209 -22.12 -16.07 -11.65
CA ALA A 209 -23.22 -15.88 -10.71
C ALA A 209 -23.08 -16.87 -9.54
N ALA A 210 -23.38 -16.38 -8.34
CA ALA A 210 -23.29 -17.13 -7.11
C ALA A 210 -24.53 -16.90 -6.24
N VAL A 211 -24.67 -17.77 -5.25
CA VAL A 211 -25.80 -17.85 -4.34
C VAL A 211 -25.37 -17.29 -2.99
N THR A 212 -26.17 -16.41 -2.40
CA THR A 212 -25.91 -15.86 -1.08
C THR A 212 -26.46 -16.78 0.00
N VAL A 213 -25.67 -17.10 1.02
CA VAL A 213 -26.15 -17.82 2.21
C VAL A 213 -26.55 -16.80 3.26
N GLY A 214 -27.72 -16.96 3.87
CA GLY A 214 -28.27 -16.00 4.80
C GLY A 214 -29.58 -16.50 5.40
N GLY A 215 -30.02 -15.87 6.48
CA GLY A 215 -31.21 -16.29 7.22
C GLY A 215 -31.73 -15.18 8.12
N THR A 216 -32.42 -15.56 9.19
CA THR A 216 -32.94 -14.60 10.19
C THR A 216 -32.40 -14.89 11.57
N VAL A 217 -32.00 -13.85 12.31
CA VAL A 217 -31.70 -13.92 13.73
C VAL A 217 -32.86 -13.36 14.54
N THR A 218 -33.33 -14.11 15.55
CA THR A 218 -34.38 -13.70 16.49
C THR A 218 -33.88 -13.78 17.93
N GLY A 219 -34.38 -12.89 18.79
CA GLY A 219 -34.10 -12.93 20.23
C GLY A 219 -32.72 -12.42 20.67
N LEU A 220 -31.85 -12.01 19.74
CA LEU A 220 -30.57 -11.38 20.08
C LEU A 220 -30.82 -10.01 20.73
N LYS A 221 -30.36 -9.84 21.98
CA LYS A 221 -30.56 -8.60 22.73
C LYS A 221 -29.74 -7.46 22.13
N ALA A 222 -30.31 -6.25 22.15
CA ALA A 222 -29.65 -5.05 21.63
C ALA A 222 -28.30 -4.82 22.33
N GLY A 223 -27.28 -4.45 21.55
CA GLY A 223 -25.92 -4.20 22.04
C GLY A 223 -25.03 -5.44 22.16
N LEU A 224 -25.52 -6.64 21.82
CA LEU A 224 -24.72 -7.87 21.83
C LEU A 224 -24.18 -8.24 20.45
N PHE A 225 -23.09 -8.99 20.44
CA PHE A 225 -22.43 -9.51 19.25
C PHE A 225 -22.64 -11.02 19.14
N LEU A 226 -22.94 -11.46 17.92
CA LEU A 226 -23.03 -12.87 17.55
C LEU A 226 -22.14 -13.07 16.32
N THR A 227 -21.27 -14.08 16.34
CA THR A 227 -20.49 -14.45 15.16
C THR A 227 -20.97 -15.79 14.63
N LEU A 228 -21.35 -15.82 13.35
CA LEU A 228 -21.71 -17.01 12.61
C LEU A 228 -20.56 -17.40 11.68
N THR A 229 -20.35 -18.70 11.50
CA THR A 229 -19.47 -19.26 10.48
C THR A 229 -20.30 -20.00 9.45
N ASN A 230 -20.01 -19.82 8.17
CA ASN A 230 -20.48 -20.69 7.09
C ASN A 230 -19.28 -21.46 6.53
N SER A 231 -19.26 -22.77 6.68
CA SER A 231 -18.31 -23.62 5.97
C SER A 231 -18.95 -24.14 4.69
N ALA A 232 -18.33 -23.88 3.55
CA ALA A 232 -18.82 -24.31 2.25
C ALA A 232 -17.81 -25.22 1.56
N THR A 233 -18.28 -26.31 0.94
CA THR A 233 -17.40 -27.25 0.24
C THR A 233 -17.88 -27.47 -1.18
N LEU A 234 -17.02 -27.21 -2.16
CA LEU A 234 -17.27 -27.54 -3.56
C LEU A 234 -16.19 -28.49 -4.06
N ASN A 235 -16.58 -29.64 -4.62
CA ASN A 235 -15.66 -30.64 -5.17
C ASN A 235 -14.51 -31.03 -4.21
N GLY A 236 -14.79 -31.08 -2.90
CA GLY A 236 -13.80 -31.40 -1.87
C GLY A 236 -12.91 -30.24 -1.41
N VAL A 237 -13.06 -29.04 -2.00
CA VAL A 237 -12.37 -27.82 -1.53
C VAL A 237 -13.26 -27.11 -0.51
N ALA A 238 -12.84 -27.16 0.76
CA ALA A 238 -13.53 -26.46 1.85
C ALA A 238 -13.09 -24.98 1.92
N SER A 239 -14.05 -24.08 2.09
CA SER A 239 -13.86 -22.66 2.35
C SER A 239 -14.66 -22.28 3.59
N THR A 240 -14.09 -21.49 4.48
CA THR A 240 -14.77 -21.03 5.70
C THR A 240 -14.93 -19.52 5.66
N TYR A 241 -16.17 -19.07 5.81
CA TYR A 241 -16.55 -17.67 5.78
C TYR A 241 -17.12 -17.27 7.14
N ASN A 242 -16.61 -16.19 7.73
CA ASN A 242 -17.07 -15.69 9.03
C ASN A 242 -17.90 -14.43 8.82
N GLN A 243 -19.05 -14.36 9.50
CA GLN A 243 -19.90 -13.18 9.54
C GLN A 243 -20.16 -12.81 10.99
N SER A 244 -19.67 -11.64 11.40
CA SER A 244 -20.06 -11.03 12.67
C SER A 244 -21.32 -10.18 12.46
N MET A 245 -22.25 -10.32 13.40
CA MET A 245 -23.51 -9.59 13.46
C MET A 245 -23.57 -8.80 14.76
N PHE A 246 -24.12 -7.59 14.69
CA PHE A 246 -24.39 -6.75 15.84
C PHE A 246 -25.89 -6.45 15.91
N ALA A 247 -26.54 -6.79 17.02
CA ALA A 247 -27.95 -6.46 17.21
C ALA A 247 -28.10 -4.98 17.59
N ALA A 248 -28.60 -4.19 16.64
CA ALA A 248 -29.02 -2.81 16.89
C ALA A 248 -30.43 -2.72 17.50
N THR A 249 -31.25 -3.77 17.36
CA THR A 249 -32.65 -3.82 17.84
C THR A 249 -33.01 -5.25 18.29
N THR A 250 -34.14 -5.42 18.98
CA THR A 250 -34.68 -6.72 19.42
C THR A 250 -35.59 -7.40 18.38
N ALA A 251 -35.75 -6.79 17.20
CA ALA A 251 -36.56 -7.36 16.12
C ALA A 251 -35.85 -8.54 15.44
N ALA A 252 -36.61 -9.36 14.73
CA ALA A 252 -36.04 -10.33 13.80
C ALA A 252 -35.21 -9.59 12.75
N THR A 253 -33.93 -9.93 12.62
CA THR A 253 -33.01 -9.26 11.70
C THR A 253 -32.53 -10.24 10.64
N PRO A 254 -32.70 -9.92 9.34
CA PRO A 254 -32.12 -10.72 8.28
C PRO A 254 -30.60 -10.55 8.29
N TYR A 255 -29.89 -11.60 7.90
CA TYR A 255 -28.46 -11.57 7.69
C TYR A 255 -28.09 -12.32 6.43
N VAL A 256 -26.98 -11.91 5.83
CA VAL A 256 -26.37 -12.56 4.67
C VAL A 256 -24.87 -12.58 4.90
N PHE A 257 -24.20 -13.70 4.59
CA PHE A 257 -22.74 -13.75 4.60
C PHE A 257 -22.20 -12.85 3.47
N ASN A 258 -21.16 -12.07 3.76
CA ASN A 258 -20.54 -11.17 2.77
C ASN A 258 -20.08 -11.89 1.49
N ASP A 259 -19.63 -13.14 1.62
CA ASP A 259 -19.22 -13.97 0.49
C ASP A 259 -20.36 -14.85 -0.03
N SER A 260 -20.48 -14.91 -1.36
CA SER A 260 -21.42 -15.80 -2.05
C SER A 260 -20.74 -17.14 -2.37
N VAL A 261 -21.53 -18.21 -2.50
CA VAL A 261 -21.06 -19.55 -2.86
C VAL A 261 -21.63 -20.00 -4.19
N LEU A 262 -20.93 -20.85 -4.94
CA LEU A 262 -21.42 -21.35 -6.23
C LEU A 262 -22.67 -22.23 -6.04
N SER A 263 -23.57 -22.25 -7.02
CA SER A 263 -24.74 -23.13 -6.98
C SER A 263 -24.30 -24.60 -6.87
N GLY A 264 -24.99 -25.38 -6.06
CA GLY A 264 -24.64 -26.77 -5.75
C GLY A 264 -23.58 -26.95 -4.66
N THR A 265 -23.01 -25.86 -4.12
CA THR A 265 -22.06 -25.92 -3.00
C THR A 265 -22.80 -26.24 -1.70
N SER A 266 -22.29 -27.15 -0.88
CA SER A 266 -22.84 -27.36 0.46
C SER A 266 -22.55 -26.16 1.35
N TYR A 267 -23.43 -25.88 2.30
CA TYR A 267 -23.20 -24.88 3.35
C TYR A 267 -23.41 -25.52 4.72
N ASP A 268 -22.71 -24.99 5.73
CA ASP A 268 -22.81 -25.40 7.13
C ASP A 268 -22.62 -24.18 8.04
N VAL A 269 -23.75 -23.60 8.44
CA VAL A 269 -23.87 -22.41 9.28
C VAL A 269 -23.91 -22.82 10.74
N LYS A 270 -22.97 -22.31 11.51
CA LYS A 270 -22.81 -22.56 12.95
C LYS A 270 -22.61 -21.26 13.70
N VAL A 271 -22.95 -21.26 14.99
CA VAL A 271 -22.51 -20.22 15.90
C VAL A 271 -21.03 -20.43 16.21
N SER A 272 -20.21 -19.45 15.82
CA SER A 272 -18.78 -19.40 16.13
C SER A 272 -18.52 -18.80 17.49
N THR A 273 -19.26 -17.73 17.83
CA THR A 273 -19.12 -17.03 19.11
C THR A 273 -20.50 -16.66 19.61
N GLN A 274 -20.85 -17.17 20.80
CA GLN A 274 -22.11 -16.84 21.47
C GLN A 274 -22.07 -15.40 22.01
N PRO A 275 -23.18 -14.65 21.94
CA PRO A 275 -23.36 -13.42 22.71
C PRO A 275 -23.24 -13.65 24.22
N VAL A 276 -22.73 -12.66 24.94
CA VAL A 276 -22.61 -12.74 26.41
C VAL A 276 -24.00 -12.81 27.05
N GLY A 277 -24.23 -13.84 27.88
CA GLY A 277 -25.49 -14.00 28.62
C GLY A 277 -26.69 -14.43 27.76
N GLN A 278 -26.44 -14.96 26.57
CA GLN A 278 -27.45 -15.60 25.72
C GLN A 278 -26.88 -16.87 25.07
N VAL A 279 -27.77 -17.76 24.66
CA VAL A 279 -27.43 -18.93 23.83
C VAL A 279 -28.22 -18.84 22.53
N CYS A 280 -27.50 -18.74 21.42
CA CYS A 280 -28.03 -18.81 20.07
C CYS A 280 -27.86 -20.22 19.51
N THR A 281 -28.91 -20.74 18.87
CA THR A 281 -28.90 -22.03 18.16
C THR A 281 -29.29 -21.84 16.70
N VAL A 282 -28.62 -22.56 15.81
CA VAL A 282 -28.93 -22.55 14.37
C VAL A 282 -29.86 -23.71 14.04
N THR A 283 -30.97 -23.42 13.38
CA THR A 283 -31.88 -24.40 12.79
C THR A 283 -31.73 -24.34 11.26
N ASN A 284 -31.78 -25.50 10.60
CA ASN A 284 -31.52 -25.64 9.15
C ASN A 284 -30.16 -25.09 8.70
N GLY A 285 -29.18 -25.06 9.62
CA GLY A 285 -27.86 -24.48 9.37
C GLY A 285 -27.07 -25.18 8.28
N SER A 286 -27.41 -26.40 7.88
CA SER A 286 -26.73 -27.13 6.81
C SER A 286 -27.64 -27.37 5.60
N GLY A 287 -27.04 -27.45 4.42
CA GLY A 287 -27.77 -27.71 3.18
C GLY A 287 -26.92 -27.53 1.93
N THR A 288 -27.59 -27.33 0.79
CA THR A 288 -26.95 -27.02 -0.50
C THR A 288 -27.44 -25.65 -0.99
N ALA A 289 -26.52 -24.78 -1.37
CA ALA A 289 -26.82 -23.46 -1.89
C ALA A 289 -27.28 -23.58 -3.35
N ASN A 290 -28.57 -23.35 -3.60
CA ASN A 290 -29.16 -23.33 -4.94
C ASN A 290 -29.96 -22.03 -5.11
N ALA A 291 -30.17 -21.59 -6.36
CA ALA A 291 -31.15 -20.54 -6.62
C ALA A 291 -32.55 -21.05 -6.16
N PRO A 292 -33.30 -20.30 -5.34
CA PRO A 292 -33.28 -18.83 -5.22
C PRO A 292 -32.83 -18.28 -3.84
N ASN A 293 -31.77 -18.79 -3.20
CA ASN A 293 -31.22 -18.17 -1.97
C ASN A 293 -30.51 -16.82 -2.29
N SER A 294 -31.26 -15.75 -2.59
CA SER A 294 -30.73 -14.44 -3.02
C SER A 294 -30.74 -13.39 -1.89
N ALA A 295 -29.94 -12.33 -2.00
CA ALA A 295 -29.81 -11.27 -0.99
C ALA A 295 -31.13 -10.50 -0.70
N THR A 296 -32.09 -10.51 -1.63
CA THR A 296 -33.41 -9.88 -1.48
C THR A 296 -34.49 -10.84 -1.00
N ASN A 297 -34.19 -12.15 -0.96
CA ASN A 297 -35.05 -13.20 -0.42
C ASN A 297 -34.16 -14.37 0.03
N PRO A 298 -33.45 -14.27 1.16
CA PRO A 298 -32.60 -15.34 1.66
C PRO A 298 -33.49 -16.41 2.28
N ALA A 299 -34.33 -17.06 1.47
CA ALA A 299 -35.13 -18.21 1.86
C ALA A 299 -34.25 -19.47 1.85
N SER A 300 -33.08 -19.41 2.47
CA SER A 300 -32.66 -20.59 3.20
C SER A 300 -33.44 -20.56 4.50
N THR A 301 -34.01 -21.69 4.92
CA THR A 301 -34.78 -21.83 6.15
C THR A 301 -33.92 -21.66 7.42
N ILE A 302 -32.72 -21.08 7.29
CA ILE A 302 -31.76 -20.91 8.36
C ILE A 302 -32.31 -19.86 9.34
N ALA A 303 -32.62 -20.34 10.53
CA ALA A 303 -33.07 -19.50 11.64
C ALA A 303 -32.05 -19.61 12.76
N VAL A 304 -31.62 -18.47 13.27
CA VAL A 304 -30.81 -18.39 14.48
C VAL A 304 -31.69 -17.85 15.59
N ASN A 305 -31.96 -18.67 16.60
CA ASN A 305 -32.77 -18.27 17.74
C ASN A 305 -31.90 -18.11 18.98
N CYS A 306 -31.92 -16.94 19.57
CA CYS A 306 -31.17 -16.59 20.77
C CYS A 306 -32.10 -16.45 21.98
N ILE A 307 -31.76 -17.12 23.07
CA ILE A 307 -32.46 -17.02 24.37
C ILE A 307 -31.52 -16.48 25.43
#